data_AF-A0A963T7Q7-F1
#
_entry.id   AF-A0A963T7Q7-F1
#
_cell.length_a   1.000
_cell.length_b   1.000
_cell.length_c   1.000
_cell.angle_alpha   90.00
_cell.angle_beta   90.00
_cell.angle_gamma   90.00
#
_symmetry.space_group_name_H-M   'P 1'
#
loop_
_entity.id
_entity.type
_entity.pdbx_description
1 polymer ?
#
loop_
_entity_poly.entity_id
_entity_poly.type
_entity_poly.pdbx_seq_one_letter_code
_entity_poly.pdbx_strand_id
1 'polypeptide(L)'
;MGRITPGGDMGCILNYCSSHIPADLLVVAYYGTFVLVAVGLSYLAESKDIRTAASLIGMGWVFGIFSFFYLNTEGYFLVAVMYDTIIAYHFWRMAKVSIFPAPLCILLLFEITFLVFSQSVGLSTYATLFVANRLFEIVLLYLIGCSLFRIHILRLQRKSKEPITDWRVRF
;
A
#
# COMPACT_ATOMS: atom_id res chain seq x y z
N MET A 1 -43.17 26.39 6.32
CA MET A 1 -42.00 27.24 5.98
C MET A 1 -40.85 26.32 5.58
N GLY A 2 -40.48 26.30 4.30
CA GLY A 2 -39.32 25.52 3.83
C GLY A 2 -38.01 26.28 4.02
N ARG A 3 -36.91 25.56 4.20
CA ARG A 3 -35.53 26.09 4.06
C ARG A 3 -34.73 25.23 3.09
N ILE A 4 -34.23 25.92 2.07
CA ILE A 4 -33.15 25.56 1.13
C ILE A 4 -32.00 26.51 1.53
N THR A 5 -30.69 26.20 1.56
CA THR A 5 -29.83 25.15 0.95
C THR A 5 -28.84 24.63 2.05
N PRO A 6 -27.77 23.81 1.83
CA PRO A 6 -27.06 23.43 0.59
C PRO A 6 -27.18 21.95 0.22
N GLY A 7 -27.71 21.69 -0.97
CA GLY A 7 -27.44 20.45 -1.68
C GLY A 7 -26.05 20.53 -2.27
N GLY A 8 -25.09 19.79 -1.69
CA GLY A 8 -24.04 19.20 -2.50
C GLY A 8 -24.63 17.94 -3.12
N ASP A 9 -24.54 17.78 -4.44
CA ASP A 9 -25.01 16.57 -5.10
C ASP A 9 -24.30 15.35 -4.51
N MET A 10 -25.07 14.43 -3.91
CA MET A 10 -24.52 13.17 -3.42
C MET A 10 -24.16 12.30 -4.62
N GLY A 11 -22.87 12.24 -4.93
CA GLY A 11 -22.34 11.28 -5.90
C GLY A 11 -22.35 9.88 -5.32
N CYS A 12 -22.53 8.88 -6.18
CA CYS A 12 -22.38 7.47 -5.82
C CYS A 12 -21.43 6.76 -6.79
N ILE A 13 -20.58 5.89 -6.27
CA ILE A 13 -19.74 4.96 -7.02
C ILE A 13 -20.00 3.56 -6.47
N LEU A 14 -20.54 2.68 -7.31
CA LEU A 14 -21.03 1.35 -6.90
C LEU A 14 -22.02 1.47 -5.73
N ASN A 15 -21.67 0.96 -4.54
CA ASN A 15 -22.52 0.97 -3.34
C ASN A 15 -22.16 2.13 -2.37
N TYR A 16 -21.13 2.90 -2.68
CA TYR A 16 -20.65 4.01 -1.84
C TYR A 16 -21.23 5.34 -2.33
N CYS A 17 -22.01 6.02 -1.47
CA CYS A 17 -22.58 7.35 -1.74
C CYS A 17 -22.04 8.38 -0.75
N SER A 18 -21.58 9.52 -1.26
CA SER A 18 -20.89 10.55 -0.46
C SER A 18 -21.04 11.94 -1.10
N SER A 19 -21.10 12.99 -0.28
CA SER A 19 -20.94 14.37 -0.73
C SER A 19 -19.48 14.72 -1.08
N HIS A 20 -18.54 13.79 -0.85
CA HIS A 20 -17.10 14.00 -0.98
C HIS A 20 -16.42 13.12 -2.03
N ILE A 21 -17.19 12.46 -2.91
CA ILE A 21 -16.67 11.63 -4.02
C ILE A 21 -15.48 12.27 -4.77
N PRO A 22 -15.46 13.58 -5.12
CA PRO A 22 -14.30 14.20 -5.78
C PRO A 22 -13.02 14.18 -4.93
N ALA A 23 -13.13 14.31 -3.61
CA ALA A 23 -12.01 14.22 -2.68
C ALA A 23 -11.55 12.76 -2.51
N ASP A 24 -12.48 11.82 -2.40
CA ASP A 24 -12.18 10.38 -2.30
C ASP A 24 -11.45 9.89 -3.57
N LEU A 25 -11.91 10.31 -4.75
CA LEU A 25 -11.23 10.05 -6.03
C LEU A 25 -9.86 10.72 -6.13
N LEU A 26 -9.67 11.92 -5.57
CA LEU A 26 -8.37 12.59 -5.53
C LEU A 26 -7.37 11.83 -4.64
N VAL A 27 -7.82 11.29 -3.50
CA VAL A 27 -7.00 10.43 -2.65
C VAL A 27 -6.63 9.12 -3.37
N VAL A 28 -7.59 8.47 -4.05
CA VAL A 28 -7.33 7.29 -4.90
C VAL A 28 -6.32 7.61 -6.01
N ALA A 29 -6.47 8.73 -6.71
CA ALA A 29 -5.53 9.15 -7.76
C ALA A 29 -4.13 9.41 -7.20
N TYR A 30 -4.02 10.11 -6.06
CA TYR A 30 -2.77 10.37 -5.36
C TYR A 30 -2.02 9.07 -5.04
N TYR A 31 -2.64 8.13 -4.31
CA TYR A 31 -2.01 6.86 -3.99
C TYR A 31 -1.74 5.99 -5.23
N GLY A 32 -2.61 6.08 -6.25
CA GLY A 32 -2.40 5.40 -7.52
C GLY A 32 -1.13 5.82 -8.23
N THR A 33 -0.76 7.11 -8.19
CA THR A 33 0.55 7.55 -8.74
C THR A 33 1.73 6.92 -8.00
N PHE A 34 1.69 6.84 -6.66
CA PHE A 34 2.75 6.21 -5.87
C PHE A 34 2.84 4.70 -6.12
N VAL A 35 1.70 4.00 -6.22
CA VAL A 35 1.65 2.56 -6.56
C VAL A 35 2.24 2.32 -7.94
N LEU A 36 1.85 3.11 -8.95
CA LEU A 36 2.42 3.00 -10.31
C LEU A 36 3.92 3.28 -10.34
N VAL A 37 4.41 4.27 -9.59
CA VAL A 37 5.84 4.57 -9.46
C VAL A 37 6.59 3.43 -8.76
N ALA A 38 6.06 2.90 -7.65
CA ALA A 38 6.66 1.78 -6.92
C ALA A 38 6.75 0.51 -7.79
N VAL A 39 5.66 0.17 -8.48
CA VAL A 39 5.61 -0.97 -9.41
C VAL A 39 6.57 -0.74 -10.57
N GLY A 40 6.52 0.40 -11.26
CA GLY A 40 7.40 0.71 -12.39
C GLY A 40 8.89 0.65 -12.04
N LEU A 41 9.28 1.24 -10.90
CA LEU A 41 10.66 1.17 -10.40
C LEU A 41 11.07 -0.26 -10.00
N SER A 42 10.15 -1.07 -9.46
CA SER A 42 10.45 -2.46 -9.10
C SER A 42 10.83 -3.34 -10.31
N TYR A 43 10.24 -3.08 -11.48
CA TYR A 43 10.62 -3.75 -12.73
C TYR A 43 12.02 -3.32 -13.21
N LEU A 44 12.41 -2.06 -13.00
CA LEU A 44 13.72 -1.53 -13.34
C LEU A 44 14.83 -1.95 -12.35
N ALA A 45 14.46 -2.39 -11.14
CA ALA A 45 15.39 -2.80 -10.09
C ALA A 45 16.01 -4.20 -10.30
N GLU A 46 15.53 -4.99 -11.28
CA GLU A 46 16.04 -6.35 -11.59
C GLU A 46 16.10 -7.31 -10.36
N SER A 47 15.37 -7.01 -9.28
CA SER A 47 15.26 -7.85 -8.07
C SER A 47 13.90 -8.52 -8.02
N LYS A 48 13.92 -9.87 -7.94
CA LYS A 48 12.69 -10.68 -7.86
C LYS A 48 11.88 -10.34 -6.61
N ASP A 49 12.54 -10.08 -5.49
CA ASP A 49 11.87 -9.81 -4.22
C ASP A 49 11.16 -8.46 -4.25
N ILE A 50 11.85 -7.40 -4.70
CA ILE A 50 11.29 -6.05 -4.83
C ILE A 50 10.08 -6.07 -5.78
N ARG A 51 10.20 -6.72 -6.94
CA ARG A 51 9.10 -6.86 -7.91
C ARG A 51 7.92 -7.66 -7.35
N THR A 52 8.18 -8.75 -6.62
CA THR A 52 7.12 -9.56 -5.99
C THR A 52 6.39 -8.75 -4.92
N ALA A 53 7.13 -8.00 -4.08
CA ALA A 53 6.55 -7.16 -3.05
C ALA A 53 5.71 -6.01 -3.60
N ALA A 54 6.23 -5.27 -4.59
CA ALA A 54 5.48 -4.22 -5.25
C ALA A 54 4.23 -4.76 -5.98
N SER A 55 4.30 -5.97 -6.55
CA SER A 55 3.14 -6.60 -7.20
C SER A 55 2.06 -7.01 -6.18
N LEU A 56 2.44 -7.61 -5.04
CA LEU A 56 1.50 -7.97 -3.97
C LEU A 56 0.82 -6.73 -3.37
N ILE A 57 1.59 -5.69 -3.06
CA ILE A 57 1.07 -4.40 -2.56
C ILE A 57 0.16 -3.73 -3.60
N GLY A 58 0.56 -3.70 -4.89
CA GLY A 58 -0.26 -3.12 -5.95
C GLY A 58 -1.58 -3.86 -6.16
N MET A 59 -1.58 -5.20 -6.15
CA MET A 59 -2.82 -5.99 -6.22
C MET A 59 -3.71 -5.79 -5.00
N GLY A 60 -3.13 -5.73 -3.79
CA GLY A 60 -3.87 -5.46 -2.56
C GLY A 60 -4.53 -4.09 -2.57
N TRP A 61 -3.82 -3.05 -3.05
CA TRP A 61 -4.37 -1.71 -3.19
C TRP A 61 -5.53 -1.64 -4.19
N VAL A 62 -5.41 -2.25 -5.37
CA VAL A 62 -6.52 -2.33 -6.35
C VAL A 62 -7.73 -3.06 -5.77
N PHE A 63 -7.49 -4.17 -5.07
CA PHE A 63 -8.55 -4.94 -4.42
C PHE A 63 -9.19 -4.19 -3.25
N GLY A 64 -8.40 -3.42 -2.49
CA GLY A 64 -8.85 -2.54 -1.42
C GLY A 64 -9.75 -1.42 -1.93
N ILE A 65 -9.42 -0.78 -3.06
CA ILE A 65 -10.28 0.22 -3.72
C ILE A 65 -11.62 -0.40 -4.12
N PHE A 66 -11.59 -1.54 -4.79
CA PHE A 66 -12.82 -2.23 -5.19
C PHE A 66 -13.68 -2.56 -3.97
N SER A 67 -13.06 -3.07 -2.91
CA SER A 67 -13.72 -3.38 -1.64
C SER A 67 -14.31 -2.14 -0.96
N PHE A 68 -13.62 -1.00 -1.00
CA PHE A 68 -14.08 0.27 -0.41
C PHE A 68 -15.34 0.82 -1.08
N PHE A 69 -15.41 0.78 -2.42
CA PHE A 69 -16.59 1.26 -3.15
C PHE A 69 -17.74 0.23 -3.19
N TYR A 70 -17.45 -1.05 -3.00
CA TYR A 70 -18.44 -2.13 -3.12
C TYR A 70 -19.04 -2.60 -1.78
N LEU A 71 -18.27 -2.58 -0.69
CA LEU A 71 -18.70 -3.09 0.62
C LEU A 71 -19.13 -1.96 1.55
N ASN A 72 -19.82 -2.32 2.64
CA ASN A 72 -19.99 -1.42 3.78
C ASN A 72 -18.66 -1.30 4.57
N THR A 73 -18.59 -0.32 5.47
CA THR A 73 -17.40 -0.02 6.27
C THR A 73 -16.83 -1.24 7.01
N GLU A 74 -17.69 -2.05 7.63
CA GLU A 74 -17.28 -3.25 8.38
C GLU A 74 -16.72 -4.33 7.43
N GLY A 75 -17.40 -4.59 6.31
CA GLY A 75 -16.95 -5.54 5.29
C GLY A 75 -15.63 -5.12 4.66
N TYR A 76 -15.44 -3.82 4.41
CA TYR A 76 -14.16 -3.26 3.95
C TYR A 76 -13.02 -3.54 4.95
N PHE A 77 -13.19 -3.23 6.23
CA PHE A 77 -12.14 -3.47 7.23
C PHE A 77 -11.85 -4.96 7.45
N LEU A 78 -12.87 -5.83 7.41
CA LEU A 78 -12.66 -7.28 7.46
C LEU A 78 -11.81 -7.75 6.27
N VAL A 79 -12.13 -7.29 5.06
CA VAL A 79 -11.39 -7.66 3.84
C VAL A 79 -9.97 -7.10 3.85
N ALA A 80 -9.76 -5.87 4.33
CA ALA A 80 -8.42 -5.30 4.52
C ALA A 80 -7.57 -6.17 5.45
N VAL A 81 -8.06 -6.47 6.67
CA VAL A 81 -7.37 -7.34 7.64
C VAL A 81 -7.06 -8.72 7.06
N MET A 82 -8.00 -9.33 6.33
CA MET A 82 -7.77 -10.62 5.65
C MET A 82 -6.67 -10.54 4.58
N TYR A 83 -6.70 -9.51 3.73
CA TYR A 83 -5.75 -9.37 2.64
C TYR A 83 -4.35 -9.00 3.16
N ASP A 84 -4.25 -8.10 4.12
CA ASP A 84 -2.98 -7.72 4.76
C ASP A 84 -2.37 -8.89 5.49
N THR A 85 -3.17 -9.75 6.13
CA THR A 85 -2.69 -11.01 6.75
C THR A 85 -2.07 -11.95 5.70
N ILE A 86 -2.66 -12.02 4.51
CA ILE A 86 -2.12 -12.82 3.39
C ILE A 86 -0.80 -12.20 2.89
N ILE A 87 -0.72 -10.89 2.65
CA ILE A 87 0.53 -10.24 2.23
C ILE A 87 1.61 -10.39 3.32
N ALA A 88 1.27 -10.15 4.59
CA ALA A 88 2.19 -10.29 5.72
C ALA A 88 2.74 -11.72 5.82
N TYR A 89 1.90 -12.74 5.61
CA TYR A 89 2.36 -14.13 5.50
C TYR A 89 3.35 -14.32 4.33
N HIS A 90 3.06 -13.77 3.15
CA HIS A 90 4.00 -13.84 2.02
C HIS A 90 5.34 -13.14 2.33
N PHE A 91 5.31 -11.96 2.95
CA PHE A 91 6.52 -11.25 3.36
C PHE A 91 7.29 -11.97 4.46
N TRP A 92 6.61 -12.57 5.44
CA TRP A 92 7.24 -13.46 6.41
C TRP A 92 7.93 -14.65 5.74
N ARG A 93 7.31 -15.26 4.71
CA ARG A 93 7.92 -16.37 3.95
C ARG A 93 9.14 -15.91 3.15
N MET A 94 9.11 -14.74 2.53
CA MET A 94 10.25 -14.16 1.80
C MET A 94 11.37 -13.70 2.75
N ALA A 95 11.01 -13.17 3.93
CA ALA A 95 11.93 -12.69 4.98
C ALA A 95 12.87 -13.78 5.53
N LYS A 96 12.51 -15.07 5.35
CA LYS A 96 13.37 -16.22 5.71
C LYS A 96 14.55 -16.43 4.77
N VAL A 97 14.55 -15.79 3.60
CA VAL A 97 15.57 -15.96 2.55
C VAL A 97 16.30 -14.65 2.23
N SER A 98 15.61 -13.52 2.40
CA SER A 98 16.08 -12.17 2.07
C SER A 98 15.68 -11.22 3.20
N ILE A 99 16.49 -10.21 3.52
CA ILE A 99 16.17 -9.28 4.62
C ILE A 99 15.19 -8.17 4.20
N PHE A 100 15.13 -7.85 2.91
CA PHE A 100 14.29 -6.79 2.33
C PHE A 100 12.78 -6.88 2.69
N PRO A 101 12.13 -8.07 2.73
CA PRO A 101 10.72 -8.17 3.07
C PRO A 101 10.41 -8.00 4.56
N ALA A 102 11.42 -8.03 5.45
CA ALA A 102 11.19 -8.04 6.89
C ALA A 102 10.55 -6.72 7.42
N PRO A 103 11.01 -5.51 7.03
CA PRO A 103 10.33 -4.26 7.41
C PRO A 103 8.89 -4.18 6.90
N LEU A 104 8.63 -4.67 5.67
CA LEU A 104 7.27 -4.73 5.11
C LEU A 104 6.36 -5.66 5.91
N CYS A 105 6.87 -6.82 6.33
CA CYS A 105 6.13 -7.74 7.20
C CYS A 105 5.79 -7.09 8.56
N ILE A 106 6.72 -6.34 9.15
CA ILE A 106 6.51 -5.65 10.44
C ILE A 106 5.47 -4.53 10.29
N LEU A 107 5.54 -3.73 9.22
CA LEU A 107 4.57 -2.67 8.94
C LEU A 107 3.15 -3.23 8.77
N LEU A 108 2.97 -4.30 8.00
CA LEU A 108 1.66 -4.94 7.84
C LEU A 108 1.15 -5.57 9.14
N LEU A 109 2.01 -6.21 9.95
CA LEU A 109 1.59 -6.74 11.26
C LEU A 109 1.13 -5.62 12.21
N PHE A 110 1.78 -4.45 12.15
CA PHE A 110 1.34 -3.26 12.88
C PHE A 110 0.01 -2.73 12.36
N GLU A 111 -0.17 -2.65 11.03
CA GLU A 111 -1.41 -2.22 10.38
C GLU A 111 -2.59 -3.13 10.73
N ILE A 112 -2.43 -4.45 10.59
CA ILE A 112 -3.42 -5.47 11.00
C ILE A 112 -3.81 -5.29 12.48
N THR A 113 -2.81 -5.14 13.36
CA THR A 113 -3.05 -4.96 14.80
C THR A 113 -3.79 -3.66 15.08
N PHE A 114 -3.43 -2.58 14.41
CA PHE A 114 -4.09 -1.28 14.52
C PHE A 114 -5.54 -1.34 14.00
N LEU A 115 -5.79 -1.97 12.85
CA LEU A 115 -7.14 -2.14 12.30
C LEU A 115 -8.02 -2.93 13.27
N VAL A 116 -7.58 -4.11 13.73
CA VAL A 116 -8.33 -4.95 14.69
C VAL A 116 -8.59 -4.19 16.00
N PHE A 117 -7.60 -3.47 16.52
CA PHE A 117 -7.78 -2.63 17.72
C PHE A 117 -8.79 -1.51 17.48
N SER A 118 -8.68 -0.78 16.37
CA SER A 118 -9.55 0.35 16.02
C SER A 118 -11.03 -0.05 15.94
N GLN A 119 -11.33 -1.21 15.34
CA GLN A 119 -12.69 -1.74 15.27
C GLN A 119 -13.17 -2.18 16.66
N SER A 120 -12.30 -2.81 17.47
CA SER A 120 -12.64 -3.28 18.82
C SER A 120 -12.98 -2.16 19.80
N VAL A 121 -12.38 -0.97 19.65
CA VAL A 121 -12.63 0.19 20.51
C VAL A 121 -13.61 1.22 19.92
N GLY A 122 -14.17 0.96 18.73
CA GLY A 122 -15.07 1.90 18.05
C GLY A 122 -14.39 3.22 17.65
N LEU A 123 -13.12 3.18 17.25
CA LEU A 123 -12.40 4.36 16.77
C LEU A 123 -13.08 4.91 15.50
N SER A 124 -13.07 6.24 15.32
CA SER A 124 -13.73 6.84 14.16
C SER A 124 -13.12 6.35 12.84
N THR A 125 -14.00 6.01 11.89
CA THR A 125 -13.61 5.51 10.55
C THR A 125 -12.60 6.43 9.87
N TYR A 126 -12.78 7.76 10.00
CA TYR A 126 -11.85 8.75 9.49
C TYR A 126 -10.45 8.63 10.09
N ALA A 127 -10.32 8.50 11.41
CA ALA A 127 -9.02 8.34 12.06
C ALA A 127 -8.34 7.02 11.68
N THR A 128 -9.12 5.94 11.61
CA THR A 128 -8.64 4.62 11.17
C THR A 128 -8.10 4.65 9.74
N LEU A 129 -8.88 5.18 8.79
CA LEU A 129 -8.46 5.32 7.39
C LEU A 129 -7.27 6.28 7.24
N PHE A 130 -7.21 7.36 8.03
CA PHE A 130 -6.08 8.28 8.00
C PHE A 130 -4.78 7.59 8.41
N VAL A 131 -4.78 6.81 9.50
CA VAL A 131 -3.59 6.08 9.96
C VAL A 131 -3.18 4.98 8.99
N ALA A 132 -4.13 4.17 8.49
CA ALA A 132 -3.86 3.14 7.48
C ALA A 132 -3.21 3.75 6.22
N ASN A 133 -3.78 4.85 5.70
CA ASN A 133 -3.21 5.57 4.55
C ASN A 133 -1.78 6.10 4.78
N ARG A 134 -1.38 6.41 6.03
CA ARG A 134 0.01 6.81 6.36
C ARG A 134 0.94 5.61 6.51
N LEU A 135 0.47 4.48 7.03
CA LEU A 135 1.24 3.22 7.03
C LEU A 135 1.49 2.73 5.61
N PHE A 136 0.47 2.79 4.75
CA PHE A 136 0.56 2.48 3.33
C PHE A 136 1.54 3.41 2.58
N GLU A 137 1.56 4.71 2.90
CA GLU A 137 2.55 5.65 2.35
C GLU A 137 3.99 5.24 2.74
N ILE A 138 4.23 4.84 3.98
CA ILE A 138 5.54 4.35 4.44
C ILE A 138 5.94 3.08 3.68
N VAL A 139 5.01 2.14 3.46
CA VAL A 139 5.23 0.93 2.64
C VAL A 139 5.64 1.28 1.21
N LEU A 140 4.95 2.23 0.57
CA LEU A 140 5.26 2.68 -0.79
C LEU A 140 6.61 3.40 -0.87
N LEU A 141 6.90 4.31 0.07
CA LEU A 141 8.18 5.01 0.14
C LEU A 141 9.34 4.05 0.38
N TYR A 142 9.16 3.01 1.20
CA TYR A 142 10.15 1.95 1.38
C TYR A 142 10.42 1.19 0.07
N LEU A 143 9.37 0.75 -0.63
CA LEU A 143 9.49 0.07 -1.92
C LEU A 143 10.20 0.93 -2.98
N ILE A 144 9.83 2.20 -3.07
CA ILE A 144 10.45 3.18 -3.99
C ILE A 144 11.93 3.38 -3.62
N GLY A 145 12.24 3.60 -2.34
CA GLY A 145 13.60 3.78 -1.85
C GLY A 145 14.51 2.58 -2.13
N CYS A 146 14.04 1.36 -1.82
CA CYS A 146 14.77 0.13 -2.12
C CYS A 146 14.96 -0.08 -3.63
N SER A 147 13.94 0.22 -4.45
CA SER A 147 14.05 0.13 -5.91
C SER A 147 15.10 1.11 -6.46
N LEU A 148 15.07 2.37 -6.03
CA LEU A 148 16.05 3.40 -6.44
C LEU A 148 17.47 3.05 -5.98
N PHE A 149 17.63 2.57 -4.75
CA PHE A 149 18.93 2.10 -4.24
C PHE A 149 19.48 0.94 -5.09
N ARG A 150 18.64 -0.06 -5.39
CA ARG A 150 19.03 -1.19 -6.23
C ARG A 150 19.42 -0.76 -7.66
N ILE A 151 18.62 0.12 -8.28
CA ILE A 151 18.92 0.72 -9.60
C ILE A 151 20.26 1.48 -9.57
N HIS A 152 20.54 2.22 -8.49
CA HIS A 152 21.80 2.93 -8.32
C HIS A 152 23.00 1.96 -8.23
N ILE A 153 22.90 0.89 -7.44
CA ILE A 153 23.94 -0.15 -7.36
C ILE A 153 24.18 -0.82 -8.72
N LEU A 154 23.12 -1.20 -9.45
CA LEU A 154 23.23 -1.77 -10.81
C LEU A 154 23.93 -0.82 -11.79
N ARG A 155 23.64 0.50 -11.71
CA ARG A 155 24.32 1.52 -12.53
C ARG A 155 25.81 1.67 -12.17
N LEU A 156 26.18 1.52 -10.90
CA LEU A 156 27.59 1.50 -10.49
C LEU A 156 28.30 0.23 -10.98
N GLN A 157 27.67 -0.94 -10.85
CA GLN A 157 28.23 -2.20 -11.34
C GLN A 157 28.49 -2.18 -12.85
N ARG A 158 27.55 -1.67 -13.66
CA ARG A 158 27.74 -1.53 -15.12
C ARG A 158 28.88 -0.57 -15.51
N LYS A 159 29.33 0.30 -14.60
CA LYS A 159 30.47 1.22 -14.80
C LYS A 159 31.79 0.69 -14.24
N SER A 160 31.74 -0.26 -13.31
CA SER A 160 32.93 -0.89 -12.72
C SER A 160 33.48 -1.97 -13.64
N LYS A 161 34.81 -2.04 -13.78
CA LYS A 161 35.48 -3.19 -14.44
C LYS A 161 35.57 -4.41 -13.53
N GLU A 162 35.53 -4.21 -12.22
CA GLU A 162 35.58 -5.28 -11.22
C GLU A 162 34.17 -5.55 -10.67
N PRO A 163 33.76 -6.82 -10.53
CA PRO A 163 32.45 -7.15 -10.00
C PRO A 163 32.39 -6.80 -8.51
N ILE A 164 31.49 -5.87 -8.15
CA ILE A 164 31.17 -5.61 -6.74
C ILE A 164 30.56 -6.90 -6.17
N THR A 165 31.22 -7.51 -5.18
CA THR A 165 30.80 -8.75 -4.49
C THR A 165 30.14 -8.51 -3.13
N ASP A 166 30.06 -7.24 -2.71
CA ASP A 166 29.52 -6.78 -1.42
C ASP A 166 28.04 -7.16 -1.20
N TRP A 167 27.61 -7.20 0.06
CA TRP A 167 26.24 -7.55 0.45
C TRP A 167 25.16 -6.70 -0.24
N ARG A 168 25.51 -5.46 -0.63
CA ARG A 168 24.67 -4.51 -1.38
C ARG A 168 24.13 -5.10 -2.70
N VAL A 169 24.81 -6.10 -3.26
CA VAL A 169 24.47 -6.76 -4.52
C VAL A 169 23.51 -7.94 -4.33
N ARG A 170 23.33 -8.40 -3.08
CA ARG A 170 22.41 -9.49 -2.70
C ARG A 170 21.00 -9.02 -2.31
N PHE A 171 20.75 -7.71 -2.44
CA PHE A 171 19.48 -7.00 -2.17
C PHE A 171 18.58 -6.95 -3.43
#